data_AF-A0A955G118-F1
#
_entry.id   AF-A0A955G118-F1
#
_cell.length_a   1.000
_cell.length_b   1.000
_cell.length_c   1.000
_cell.angle_alpha   90.00
_cell.angle_beta   90.00
_cell.angle_gamma   90.00
#
_symmetry.space_group_name_H-M   'P 1'
#
loop_
_entity.id
_entity.type
_entity.pdbx_description
1 polymer ?
#
loop_
_entity_poly.entity_id
_entity_poly.type
_entity_poly.pdbx_seq_one_letter_code
_entity_poly.pdbx_strand_id
1 'polypeptide(L)' 'MKIAILSNGPGNYSTKRLVEVARERGHEVDVIRYSECY' A
#
# COMPACT_ATOMS: atom_id res chain seq x y z
N MET A 1 -9.04 2.99 -9.48
CA MET A 1 -9.51 3.40 -8.14
C MET A 1 -8.31 3.87 -7.33
N LYS A 2 -8.51 4.78 -6.38
CA LYS A 2 -7.46 5.19 -5.43
C LYS A 2 -7.54 4.30 -4.19
N ILE A 3 -6.44 3.64 -3.84
CA ILE A 3 -6.35 2.67 -2.75
C ILE A 3 -5.24 3.11 -1.79
N ALA A 4 -5.59 3.33 -0.53
CA ALA A 4 -4.62 3.60 0.53
C ALA A 4 -4.36 2.32 1.34
N ILE A 5 -3.09 1.93 1.47
CA ILE A 5 -2.67 0.78 2.28
C ILE A 5 -1.98 1.32 3.54
N LEU A 6 -2.61 1.12 4.70
CA LEU A 6 -2.03 1.48 5.99
C LEU A 6 -1.05 0.40 6.44
N SER A 7 0.25 0.70 6.46
CA SER A 7 1.29 -0.25 6.85
C SER A 7 2.45 0.48 7.52
N ASN A 8 2.86 0.02 8.71
CA ASN A 8 3.94 0.64 9.49
C ASN A 8 5.35 0.39 8.90
N GLY A 9 5.46 -0.38 7.82
CA GLY A 9 6.70 -0.56 7.09
C GLY A 9 6.49 -0.99 5.63
N PRO A 10 7.37 -0.59 4.70
CA PRO A 10 7.33 -0.99 3.29
C PRO A 10 7.85 -2.42 3.05
N GLY A 11 8.29 -3.12 4.10
CA GLY A 11 9.09 -4.35 3.99
C GLY A 11 8.31 -5.66 3.91
N ASN A 12 7.04 -5.67 4.34
CA ASN A 12 6.29 -6.90 4.51
C ASN A 12 5.87 -7.48 3.15
N TYR A 13 6.04 -8.79 2.96
CA TYR A 13 5.68 -9.47 1.71
C TYR A 13 4.23 -9.19 1.30
N SER A 14 3.30 -9.22 2.25
CA SER A 14 1.87 -8.95 2.03
C SER A 14 1.61 -7.56 1.47
N THR A 15 2.24 -6.52 2.02
CA THR A 15 2.09 -5.13 1.55
C THR A 15 2.64 -4.98 0.14
N LYS A 16 3.80 -5.57 -0.16
CA LYS A 16 4.40 -5.55 -1.50
C LYS A 16 3.52 -6.26 -2.53
N ARG A 17 3.02 -7.46 -2.21
CA ARG A 17 2.16 -8.24 -3.11
C ARG A 17 0.82 -7.55 -3.37
N LEU A 18 0.25 -6.90 -2.37
CA LEU A 18 -0.98 -6.10 -2.52
C LEU A 18 -0.77 -4.91 -3.47
N VAL A 19 0.34 -4.18 -3.33
CA VAL A 19 0.68 -3.05 -4.22
C VAL A 19 0.87 -3.52 -5.66
N GLU A 20 1.58 -4.63 -5.86
CA GLU A 20 1.84 -5.22 -7.19
C GLU A 20 0.52 -5.58 -7.91
N VAL A 21 -0.33 -6.38 -7.28
CA VAL A 21 -1.61 -6.81 -7.87
C VAL A 21 -2.56 -5.63 -8.09
N ALA A 22 -2.57 -4.66 -7.18
CA ALA A 22 -3.42 -3.48 -7.34
C ALA A 22 -2.93 -2.58 -8.50
N ARG A 23 -1.61 -2.47 -8.72
CA ARG A 23 -1.05 -1.78 -9.90
C ARG A 23 -1.32 -2.53 -11.20
N GLU A 24 -1.19 -3.86 -11.22
CA GLU A 24 -1.54 -4.70 -12.38
C GLU A 24 -3.00 -4.54 -12.80
N ARG A 25 -3.90 -4.31 -11.84
CA ARG A 25 -5.33 -4.04 -12.08
C ARG A 25 -5.63 -2.58 -12.47
N GLY A 26 -4.59 -1.74 -12.65
CA GLY A 26 -4.76 -0.34 -13.02
C GLY A 26 -5.31 0.54 -11.88
N HIS A 27 -4.98 0.21 -10.63
CA HIS A 27 -5.34 1.04 -9.48
C HIS A 27 -4.15 1.91 -9.05
N GLU A 28 -4.45 3.13 -8.59
CA GLU A 28 -3.48 4.00 -7.93
C GLU A 28 -3.40 3.60 -6.46
N VAL A 29 -2.18 3.34 -5.98
CA VAL A 29 -1.94 2.74 -4.66
C VAL A 29 -0.88 3.52 -3.91
N ASP A 30 -1.26 4.01 -2.73
CA ASP A 30 -0.36 4.70 -1.81
C ASP A 30 -0.22 3.90 -0.52
N VAL A 31 1.02 3.71 -0.07
CA VAL A 31 1.32 3.06 1.21
C VAL A 31 1.57 4.15 2.24
N ILE A 32 0.69 4.25 3.24
CA ILE A 32 0.75 5.26 4.29
C ILE A 32 1.20 4.60 5.58
N ARG A 33 2.25 5.15 6.19
CA ARG A 33 2.68 4.76 7.54
C ARG A 33 1.74 5.39 8.55
N TYR A 34 0.92 4.58 9.21
CA TYR A 34 -0.02 5.10 10.20
C TYR A 34 0.68 5.68 11.43
N SER A 35 1.94 5.32 11.70
CA SER A 35 2.77 5.99 12.71
C SER A 35 3.02 7.48 12.43
N GLU A 36 2.87 7.92 11.17
CA GLU A 36 3.06 9.31 10.76
C GLU A 36 1.71 10.07 10.69
N CYS A 37 0.59 9.40 10.96
CA CYS A 37 -0.73 10.00 11.07
C CYS A 37 -1.02 10.39 12.53
N TYR A 38 -0.48 11.53 12.95
CA TYR A 38 -0.74 12.16 14.25
C TYR A 38 -1.51 13.48 14.08
#